data_AF-C9ZT57-F1
#
_entry.id   AF-C9ZT57-F1
#
_cell.length_a   1.000
_cell.length_b   1.000
_cell.length_c   1.000
_cell.angle_alpha   90.00
_cell.angle_beta   90.00
_cell.angle_gamma   90.00
#
_symmetry.space_group_name_H-M   'P 1'
#
loop_
_entity.id
_entity.type
_entity.pdbx_description
1 polymer ?
#
loop_
_entity_poly.entity_id
_entity_poly.type
_entity_poly.pdbx_seq_one_letter_code
_entity_poly.pdbx_strand_id
1 'polypeptide(L)'
;MTRGQNDTLRDVEQDTTRMHTGVKLSKEDERMLDDRINANTLVYPKQALIIVAAIASFQPVYLSHAVNGLDWINPINAFLYLVIATFTAYMLSQAYTVMVESEFWRQQRHYSEVSKGDEKLLHKYRLQVAVGYTLFFVNSVFSLLCTLLHVYILRHSDPRVSFMLSPTLTAALLWLVAQKNEESRQRRMARHK
;
A
#
# COMPACT_ATOMS: atom_id res chain seq x y z
N MET A 1 63.31 -40.76 38.81
CA MET A 1 63.97 -39.45 38.64
C MET A 1 63.34 -38.82 37.40
N THR A 2 62.67 -37.67 37.36
CA THR A 2 62.49 -36.56 38.31
C THR A 2 61.43 -35.61 37.71
N ARG A 3 60.54 -35.03 38.56
CA ARG A 3 59.86 -33.70 38.50
C ARG A 3 59.05 -33.36 37.23
N GLY A 4 57.76 -32.98 37.29
CA GLY A 4 57.17 -31.83 38.03
C GLY A 4 57.32 -30.56 37.17
N GLN A 5 56.40 -29.58 37.05
CA GLN A 5 55.19 -29.17 37.75
C GLN A 5 54.72 -27.85 37.05
N ASN A 6 53.49 -27.40 37.32
CA ASN A 6 52.88 -26.06 37.11
C ASN A 6 51.81 -26.01 35.98
N ASP A 7 50.49 -25.90 36.24
CA ASP A 7 49.73 -24.84 36.95
C ASP A 7 50.05 -23.45 36.35
N THR A 8 49.15 -22.57 35.90
CA THR A 8 47.81 -22.20 36.41
C THR A 8 47.17 -21.16 35.47
N LEU A 9 45.83 -21.12 35.46
CA LEU A 9 44.93 -19.95 35.40
C LEU A 9 44.84 -19.06 34.14
N ARG A 10 43.68 -19.14 33.47
CA ARG A 10 42.69 -18.05 33.27
C ARG A 10 41.48 -18.63 32.52
N ASP A 11 40.47 -19.12 33.21
CA ASP A 11 39.26 -18.37 33.62
C ASP A 11 38.62 -17.50 32.52
N VAL A 12 37.39 -17.95 32.18
CA VAL A 12 36.18 -17.15 31.95
C VAL A 12 36.14 -16.27 30.69
N GLU A 13 35.44 -16.79 29.67
CA GLU A 13 34.30 -16.03 29.11
C GLU A 13 33.22 -16.99 28.59
N GLN A 14 32.14 -17.05 29.37
CA GLN A 14 30.83 -17.54 29.00
C GLN A 14 30.18 -16.63 27.96
N ASP A 15 29.15 -17.16 27.30
CA ASP A 15 28.08 -16.42 26.62
C ASP A 15 28.41 -15.74 25.29
N THR A 16 27.95 -16.33 24.17
CA THR A 16 26.64 -15.95 23.58
C THR A 16 26.36 -16.65 22.24
N THR A 17 25.18 -17.30 22.13
CA THR A 17 24.26 -17.30 20.97
C THR A 17 24.85 -17.53 19.56
N ARG A 18 24.53 -18.61 18.84
CA ARG A 18 23.18 -19.02 18.40
C ARG A 18 23.22 -20.49 17.97
N MET A 19 22.50 -21.35 18.69
CA MET A 19 22.04 -22.61 18.11
C MET A 19 21.13 -22.26 16.93
N HIS A 20 21.64 -22.44 15.70
CA HIS A 20 20.78 -22.65 14.54
C HIS A 20 20.11 -24.01 14.75
N THR A 21 18.93 -24.01 15.38
CA THR A 21 17.98 -25.12 15.28
C THR A 21 17.48 -25.19 13.84
N GLY A 22 18.32 -25.73 12.96
CA GLY A 22 17.94 -26.09 11.60
C GLY A 22 16.98 -27.27 11.67
N VAL A 23 15.68 -26.99 11.76
CA VAL A 23 14.63 -27.98 11.54
C VAL A 23 14.81 -28.48 10.10
N LYS A 24 15.20 -29.75 9.93
CA LYS A 24 15.23 -30.40 8.62
C LYS A 24 13.77 -30.57 8.16
N LEU A 25 13.29 -29.64 7.35
CA LEU A 25 12.00 -29.76 6.68
C LEU A 25 12.07 -30.91 5.66
N SER A 26 11.02 -31.73 5.60
CA SER A 26 10.89 -32.71 4.52
C SER A 26 10.75 -31.97 3.18
N LYS A 27 11.17 -32.59 2.07
CA LYS A 27 10.92 -32.03 0.72
C LYS A 27 9.44 -31.76 0.45
N GLU A 28 8.55 -32.48 1.15
CA GLU A 28 7.11 -32.27 1.12
C GLU A 28 6.68 -31.03 1.91
N ASP A 29 7.30 -30.76 3.06
CA ASP A 29 7.06 -29.53 3.82
C ASP A 29 7.61 -28.30 3.09
N GLU A 30 8.77 -28.41 2.44
CA GLU A 30 9.32 -27.36 1.58
C GLU A 30 8.37 -27.06 0.41
N ARG A 31 7.83 -28.09 -0.25
CA ARG A 31 6.81 -27.91 -1.30
C ARG A 31 5.54 -27.26 -0.76
N MET A 32 5.06 -27.68 0.41
CA MET A 32 3.88 -27.06 1.03
C MET A 32 4.15 -25.61 1.47
N LEU A 33 5.37 -25.30 1.90
CA LEU A 33 5.81 -23.94 2.19
C LEU A 33 5.86 -23.10 0.93
N ASP A 34 6.48 -23.58 -0.14
CA ASP A 34 6.57 -22.88 -1.42
C ASP A 34 5.19 -22.67 -2.06
N ASP A 35 4.29 -23.66 -1.97
CA ASP A 35 2.92 -23.53 -2.44
C ASP A 35 2.15 -22.48 -1.61
N ARG A 36 2.36 -22.45 -0.28
CA ARG A 36 1.76 -21.42 0.58
C ARG A 36 2.37 -20.04 0.37
N ILE A 37 3.67 -19.96 0.10
CA ILE A 37 4.38 -18.71 -0.21
C ILE A 37 3.92 -18.18 -1.56
N ASN A 38 3.80 -19.04 -2.58
CA ASN A 38 3.29 -18.67 -3.90
C ASN A 38 1.79 -18.36 -3.91
N ALA A 39 0.99 -19.00 -3.06
CA ALA A 39 -0.41 -18.61 -2.86
C ALA A 39 -0.54 -17.24 -2.15
N ASN A 40 0.50 -16.81 -1.43
CA ASN A 40 0.56 -15.53 -0.72
C ASN A 40 1.19 -14.38 -1.55
N THR A 41 1.84 -14.66 -2.69
CA THR A 41 2.49 -13.62 -3.49
C THR A 41 1.47 -12.93 -4.39
N LEU A 42 1.09 -11.71 -3.99
CA LEU A 42 0.18 -10.87 -4.75
C LEU A 42 0.89 -10.26 -5.97
N VAL A 43 0.83 -10.93 -7.12
CA VAL A 43 1.43 -10.41 -8.36
C VAL A 43 0.40 -9.59 -9.14
N TYR A 44 0.40 -8.28 -8.93
CA TYR A 44 -0.36 -7.31 -9.73
C TYR A 44 0.56 -6.22 -10.27
N PRO A 45 0.25 -5.63 -11.44
CA PRO A 45 1.08 -4.62 -12.06
C PRO A 45 0.97 -3.29 -11.28
N LYS A 46 1.82 -3.11 -10.26
CA LYS A 46 1.88 -1.88 -9.45
C LYS A 46 2.09 -0.62 -10.31
N GLN A 47 2.81 -0.75 -11.42
CA GLN A 47 3.03 0.32 -12.39
C GLN A 47 1.73 0.85 -12.99
N ALA A 48 0.74 -0.02 -13.23
CA ALA A 48 -0.55 0.40 -13.75
C ALA A 48 -1.30 1.29 -12.74
N LEU A 49 -1.18 1.02 -11.43
CA LEU A 49 -1.77 1.86 -10.39
C LEU A 49 -1.12 3.24 -10.33
N ILE A 50 0.19 3.33 -10.53
CA ILE A 50 0.90 4.61 -10.60
C ILE A 50 0.39 5.45 -11.78
N ILE A 51 0.21 4.83 -12.95
CA ILE A 51 -0.31 5.51 -14.14
C ILE A 51 -1.73 6.03 -13.87
N VAL A 52 -2.60 5.21 -13.28
CA VAL A 52 -3.96 5.64 -12.92
C VAL A 52 -3.93 6.77 -11.89
N ALA A 53 -3.02 6.72 -10.91
CA ALA A 53 -2.84 7.79 -9.93
C ALA A 53 -2.39 9.11 -10.58
N ALA A 54 -1.49 9.04 -11.56
CA ALA A 54 -1.03 10.20 -12.32
C ALA A 54 -2.16 10.80 -13.16
N ILE A 55 -2.97 9.97 -13.84
CA ILE A 55 -4.14 10.45 -14.59
C ILE A 55 -5.16 11.11 -13.65
N ALA A 56 -5.45 10.49 -12.51
CA ALA A 56 -6.38 11.03 -11.53
C ALA A 56 -5.90 12.35 -10.90
N SER A 57 -4.59 12.53 -10.71
CA SER A 57 -4.04 13.76 -10.14
C SER A 57 -4.09 14.96 -11.09
N PHE A 58 -4.35 14.76 -12.39
CA PHE A 58 -4.61 15.86 -13.32
C PHE A 58 -5.99 16.50 -13.13
N GLN A 59 -6.98 15.78 -12.58
CA GLN A 59 -8.33 16.33 -12.34
C GLN A 59 -8.31 17.64 -11.53
N PRO A 60 -7.68 17.72 -10.34
CA PRO A 60 -7.64 18.97 -9.57
C PRO A 60 -6.88 20.09 -10.28
N VAL A 61 -5.88 19.77 -11.10
CA VAL A 61 -5.14 20.75 -11.91
C VAL A 61 -6.08 21.37 -12.95
N TYR A 62 -6.86 20.54 -13.64
CA TYR A 62 -7.86 20.99 -14.59
C TYR A 62 -8.94 21.84 -13.95
N LEU A 63 -9.48 21.42 -12.79
CA LEU A 63 -10.46 22.20 -12.02
C LEU A 63 -9.91 23.57 -11.61
N SER A 64 -8.67 23.64 -11.11
CA SER A 64 -8.02 24.89 -10.74
C SER A 64 -7.86 25.85 -11.91
N HIS A 65 -7.53 25.31 -13.08
CA HIS A 65 -7.43 26.11 -14.29
C HIS A 65 -8.79 26.65 -14.73
N ALA A 66 -9.75 25.74 -14.91
CA ALA A 66 -11.02 26.05 -15.56
C ALA A 66 -11.97 26.82 -14.66
N VAL A 67 -11.95 26.56 -13.35
CA VAL A 67 -12.89 27.16 -12.39
C VAL A 67 -12.29 28.38 -11.70
N ASN A 68 -11.03 28.32 -11.28
CA ASN A 68 -10.41 29.38 -10.50
C ASN A 68 -9.50 30.31 -11.32
N GLY A 69 -9.36 30.08 -12.63
CA GLY A 69 -8.63 30.96 -13.54
C GLY A 69 -7.12 31.01 -13.30
N LEU A 70 -6.55 29.98 -12.66
CA LEU A 70 -5.09 29.91 -12.47
C LEU A 70 -4.42 29.52 -13.79
N ASP A 71 -3.83 30.50 -14.45
CA ASP A 71 -3.13 30.31 -15.73
C ASP A 71 -1.89 29.42 -15.63
N TRP A 72 -1.74 28.53 -16.62
CA TRP A 72 -0.65 27.56 -16.72
C TRP A 72 0.63 28.17 -17.29
N ILE A 73 0.49 29.30 -17.99
CA ILE A 73 1.59 30.05 -18.59
C ILE A 73 2.46 30.68 -17.49
N ASN A 74 1.88 31.00 -16.33
CA ASN A 74 2.64 31.53 -15.21
C ASN A 74 3.54 30.42 -14.63
N PRO A 75 4.88 30.60 -14.63
CA PRO A 75 5.82 29.56 -14.21
C PRO A 75 5.66 29.17 -12.73
N ILE A 76 5.19 30.09 -11.89
CA ILE A 76 4.93 29.82 -10.47
C ILE A 76 3.76 28.84 -10.32
N ASN A 77 2.69 29.04 -11.10
CA ASN A 77 1.53 28.15 -11.10
C ASN A 77 1.88 26.80 -11.73
N ALA A 78 2.67 26.79 -12.81
CA ALA A 78 3.13 25.56 -13.44
C ALA A 78 3.96 24.69 -12.48
N PHE A 79 4.89 25.31 -11.75
CA PHE A 79 5.65 24.63 -10.71
C PHE A 79 4.74 24.10 -9.59
N LEU A 80 3.78 24.90 -9.15
CA LEU A 80 2.79 24.50 -8.15
C LEU A 80 1.97 23.29 -8.62
N TYR A 81 1.51 23.29 -9.87
CA TYR A 81 0.78 22.18 -10.46
C TYR A 81 1.60 20.90 -10.48
N LEU A 82 2.86 20.99 -10.90
CA LEU A 82 3.76 19.85 -10.92
C LEU A 82 3.95 19.24 -9.52
N VAL A 83 4.24 20.08 -8.52
CA VAL A 83 4.48 19.64 -7.14
C VAL A 83 3.23 18.98 -6.55
N ILE A 84 2.07 19.64 -6.65
CA ILE A 84 0.82 19.14 -6.07
C ILE A 84 0.35 17.89 -6.82
N ALA A 85 0.39 17.86 -8.15
CA ALA A 85 -0.02 16.68 -8.92
C ALA A 85 0.87 15.47 -8.63
N THR A 86 2.18 15.66 -8.47
CA THR A 86 3.12 14.58 -8.11
C THR A 86 2.86 14.06 -6.71
N PHE A 87 2.67 14.96 -5.74
CA PHE A 87 2.34 14.57 -4.37
C PHE A 87 1.00 13.81 -4.30
N THR A 88 -0.03 14.32 -4.97
CA THR A 88 -1.35 13.68 -5.03
C THR A 88 -1.27 12.31 -5.72
N ALA A 89 -0.53 12.18 -6.82
CA ALA A 89 -0.32 10.90 -7.49
C ALA A 89 0.41 9.90 -6.57
N TYR A 90 1.43 10.35 -5.85
CA TYR A 90 2.15 9.51 -4.88
C TYR A 90 1.20 9.00 -3.79
N MET A 91 0.43 9.89 -3.15
CA MET A 91 -0.51 9.53 -2.09
C MET A 91 -1.62 8.60 -2.59
N LEU A 92 -2.18 8.86 -3.77
CA LEU A 92 -3.16 7.97 -4.40
C LEU A 92 -2.57 6.60 -4.73
N SER A 93 -1.35 6.54 -5.25
CA SER A 93 -0.66 5.27 -5.52
C SER A 93 -0.46 4.43 -4.25
N GLN A 94 -0.10 5.08 -3.13
CA GLN A 94 0.00 4.41 -1.84
C GLN A 94 -1.36 3.92 -1.35
N ALA A 95 -2.40 4.75 -1.46
CA ALA A 95 -3.76 4.38 -1.10
C ALA A 95 -4.27 3.19 -1.93
N TYR A 96 -4.04 3.17 -3.25
CA TYR A 96 -4.39 2.04 -4.11
C TYR A 96 -3.68 0.77 -3.69
N THR A 97 -2.37 0.83 -3.47
CA THR A 97 -1.55 -0.33 -3.08
C THR A 97 -2.07 -0.97 -1.80
N VAL A 98 -2.21 -0.16 -0.74
CA VAL A 98 -2.68 -0.64 0.57
C VAL A 98 -4.11 -1.17 0.48
N MET A 99 -4.99 -0.49 -0.25
CA MET A 99 -6.38 -0.85 -0.31
C MET A 99 -6.63 -2.10 -1.18
N VAL A 100 -5.94 -2.26 -2.31
CA VAL A 100 -5.97 -3.49 -3.13
C VAL A 100 -5.52 -4.69 -2.31
N GLU A 101 -4.41 -4.55 -1.58
CA GLU A 101 -3.95 -5.60 -0.68
C GLU A 101 -5.02 -5.88 0.38
N SER A 102 -5.51 -4.87 1.10
CA SER A 102 -6.54 -5.04 2.13
C SER A 102 -7.77 -5.80 1.64
N GLU A 103 -8.27 -5.49 0.44
CA GLU A 103 -9.44 -6.11 -0.18
C GLU A 103 -9.17 -7.54 -0.66
N PHE A 104 -8.00 -7.77 -1.25
CA PHE A 104 -7.61 -9.11 -1.69
C PHE A 104 -7.57 -10.09 -0.51
N TRP A 105 -6.86 -9.72 0.57
CA TRP A 105 -6.74 -10.58 1.76
C TRP A 105 -8.08 -10.76 2.49
N ARG A 106 -8.98 -9.77 2.42
CA ARG A 106 -10.36 -9.90 2.92
C ARG A 106 -11.12 -11.01 2.20
N GLN A 107 -10.91 -11.16 0.90
CA GLN A 107 -11.57 -12.17 0.07
C GLN A 107 -10.93 -13.57 0.16
N GLN A 108 -9.70 -13.69 0.66
CA GLN A 108 -8.97 -14.96 0.73
C GLN A 108 -9.52 -15.94 1.77
N ARG A 109 -10.22 -15.49 2.83
CA ARG A 109 -10.82 -16.39 3.84
C ARG A 109 -11.80 -17.44 3.28
N HIS A 110 -12.35 -17.22 2.08
CA HIS A 110 -13.29 -18.14 1.43
C HIS A 110 -12.60 -19.20 0.52
N TYR A 111 -11.28 -19.42 0.65
CA TYR A 111 -10.52 -20.32 -0.24
C TYR A 111 -10.41 -21.78 0.22
N SER A 112 -10.79 -22.10 1.46
CA SER A 112 -10.69 -23.48 1.94
C SER A 112 -11.65 -24.47 1.27
N GLU A 113 -12.51 -24.01 0.35
CA GLU A 113 -13.65 -24.77 -0.15
C GLU A 113 -13.57 -25.14 -1.66
N VAL A 114 -12.57 -24.67 -2.41
CA VAL A 114 -12.55 -24.84 -3.89
C VAL A 114 -11.54 -25.89 -4.35
N SER A 115 -11.96 -26.72 -5.32
CA SER A 115 -11.13 -27.75 -5.97
C SER A 115 -9.87 -27.16 -6.62
N LYS A 116 -8.74 -27.86 -6.47
CA LYS A 116 -7.38 -27.45 -6.89
C LYS A 116 -7.22 -27.11 -8.40
N GLY A 117 -8.20 -27.45 -9.24
CA GLY A 117 -8.14 -27.21 -10.69
C GLY A 117 -8.36 -25.75 -11.11
N ASP A 118 -9.22 -25.01 -10.41
CA ASP A 118 -9.66 -23.65 -10.81
C ASP A 118 -9.08 -22.52 -9.95
N GLU A 119 -8.26 -22.87 -8.96
CA GLU A 119 -7.74 -21.96 -7.95
C GLU A 119 -6.99 -20.76 -8.55
N LYS A 120 -6.16 -21.00 -9.57
CA LYS A 120 -5.38 -19.95 -10.26
C LYS A 120 -6.27 -18.96 -11.01
N LEU A 121 -7.31 -19.46 -11.68
CA LEU A 121 -8.22 -18.63 -12.47
C LEU A 121 -9.10 -17.78 -11.54
N LEU A 122 -9.60 -18.40 -10.46
CA LEU A 122 -10.38 -17.72 -9.43
C LEU A 122 -9.55 -16.64 -8.72
N HIS A 123 -8.26 -16.91 -8.45
CA HIS A 123 -7.34 -15.96 -7.83
C HIS A 123 -7.14 -14.73 -8.71
N LYS A 124 -6.94 -14.94 -10.02
CA LYS A 124 -6.82 -13.85 -10.99
C LYS A 124 -8.08 -13.00 -11.09
N TYR A 125 -9.26 -13.62 -11.17
CA TYR A 125 -10.53 -12.88 -11.23
C TYR A 125 -10.79 -12.07 -9.96
N ARG A 126 -10.52 -12.62 -8.78
CA ARG A 126 -10.69 -11.88 -7.52
C ARG A 126 -9.71 -10.73 -7.40
N LEU A 127 -8.46 -10.92 -7.81
CA LEU A 127 -7.48 -9.84 -7.88
C LEU A 127 -7.98 -8.72 -8.81
N GLN A 128 -8.53 -9.08 -9.98
CA GLN A 128 -9.11 -8.10 -10.91
C GLN A 128 -10.31 -7.36 -10.29
N VAL A 129 -11.20 -8.05 -9.58
CA VAL A 129 -12.34 -7.45 -8.87
C VAL A 129 -11.87 -6.53 -7.74
N ALA A 130 -10.90 -6.96 -6.94
CA ALA A 130 -10.33 -6.16 -5.85
C ALA A 130 -9.65 -4.88 -6.39
N VAL A 131 -8.88 -5.00 -7.48
CA VAL A 131 -8.28 -3.85 -8.17
C VAL A 131 -9.35 -2.92 -8.74
N GLY A 132 -10.33 -3.47 -9.48
CA GLY A 132 -11.41 -2.68 -10.08
C GLY A 132 -12.24 -1.93 -9.05
N TYR A 133 -12.66 -2.62 -7.97
CA TYR A 133 -13.38 -2.01 -6.86
C TYR A 133 -12.57 -0.91 -6.18
N THR A 134 -11.30 -1.18 -5.89
CA THR A 134 -10.41 -0.20 -5.24
C THR A 134 -10.23 1.04 -6.10
N LEU A 135 -9.92 0.86 -7.39
CA LEU A 135 -9.77 1.97 -8.32
C LEU A 135 -11.05 2.77 -8.44
N PHE A 136 -12.21 2.11 -8.59
CA PHE A 136 -13.49 2.80 -8.69
C PHE A 136 -13.81 3.59 -7.42
N PHE A 137 -13.70 2.96 -6.24
CA PHE A 137 -14.04 3.58 -4.97
C PHE A 137 -13.14 4.77 -4.66
N VAL A 138 -11.81 4.58 -4.71
CA VAL A 138 -10.85 5.63 -4.36
C VAL A 138 -10.95 6.80 -5.34
N ASN A 139 -11.05 6.54 -6.65
CA ASN A 139 -11.22 7.63 -7.63
C ASN A 139 -12.56 8.36 -7.48
N SER A 140 -13.65 7.63 -7.22
CA SER A 140 -14.98 8.25 -7.05
C SER A 140 -15.01 9.15 -5.82
N VAL A 141 -14.50 8.65 -4.69
CA VAL A 141 -14.41 9.45 -3.45
C VAL A 141 -13.44 10.61 -3.62
N PHE A 142 -12.29 10.40 -4.24
CA PHE A 142 -11.33 11.45 -4.55
C PHE A 142 -11.97 12.55 -5.40
N SER A 143 -12.60 12.18 -6.51
CA SER A 143 -13.21 13.12 -7.45
C SER A 143 -14.34 13.91 -6.79
N LEU A 144 -15.22 13.24 -6.05
CA LEU A 144 -16.36 13.89 -5.39
C LEU A 144 -15.90 14.85 -4.29
N LEU A 145 -15.03 14.39 -3.38
CA LEU A 145 -14.54 15.22 -2.28
C LEU A 145 -13.66 16.36 -2.79
N CYS A 146 -12.75 16.08 -3.72
CA CYS A 146 -11.87 17.10 -4.27
C CYS A 146 -12.68 18.19 -4.99
N THR A 147 -13.67 17.81 -5.79
CA THR A 147 -14.57 18.78 -6.46
C THR A 147 -15.39 19.58 -5.44
N LEU A 148 -15.93 18.93 -4.42
CA LEU A 148 -16.71 19.59 -3.37
C LEU A 148 -15.85 20.58 -2.57
N LEU A 149 -14.63 20.21 -2.20
CA LEU A 149 -13.71 21.13 -1.54
C LEU A 149 -13.36 22.31 -2.45
N HIS A 150 -13.03 22.03 -3.71
CA HIS A 150 -12.49 23.04 -4.63
C HIS A 150 -13.56 24.03 -5.12
N VAL A 151 -14.78 23.56 -5.38
CA VAL A 151 -15.86 24.34 -6.01
C VAL A 151 -16.83 24.92 -4.99
N TYR A 152 -16.98 24.30 -3.81
CA TYR A 152 -17.97 24.69 -2.81
C TYR A 152 -17.33 25.22 -1.53
N ILE A 153 -16.52 24.42 -0.84
CA ILE A 153 -16.00 24.80 0.49
C ILE A 153 -14.94 25.91 0.41
N LEU A 154 -13.96 25.74 -0.47
CA LEU A 154 -12.83 26.67 -0.62
C LEU A 154 -13.01 27.65 -1.78
N ARG A 155 -14.23 27.78 -2.30
CA ARG A 155 -14.55 28.69 -3.42
C ARG A 155 -14.19 30.14 -3.12
N HIS A 156 -14.42 30.56 -1.87
CA HIS A 156 -14.16 31.94 -1.42
C HIS A 156 -12.74 32.13 -0.88
N SER A 157 -11.93 31.06 -0.84
CA SER A 157 -10.51 31.16 -0.48
C SER A 157 -9.69 31.61 -1.68
N ASP A 158 -8.43 31.99 -1.44
CA ASP A 158 -7.46 32.21 -2.52
C ASP A 158 -7.42 30.95 -3.44
N PRO A 159 -7.57 31.11 -4.77
CA PRO A 159 -7.43 30.04 -5.76
C PRO A 159 -6.27 29.08 -5.52
N ARG A 160 -5.11 29.62 -5.12
CA ARG A 160 -3.90 28.83 -4.88
C ARG A 160 -4.03 27.97 -3.64
N VAL A 161 -4.60 28.52 -2.58
CA VAL A 161 -4.85 27.81 -1.33
C VAL A 161 -5.89 26.73 -1.54
N SER A 162 -6.97 27.04 -2.28
CA SER A 162 -7.99 26.07 -2.67
C SER A 162 -7.39 24.91 -3.48
N PHE A 163 -6.51 25.22 -4.44
CA PHE A 163 -5.82 24.21 -5.23
C PHE A 163 -4.80 23.38 -4.44
N MET A 164 -4.07 23.97 -3.50
CA MET A 164 -3.13 23.20 -2.67
C MET A 164 -3.88 22.30 -1.70
N LEU A 165 -4.87 22.81 -0.98
CA LEU A 165 -5.53 22.09 0.10
C LEU A 165 -6.50 21.01 -0.38
N SER A 166 -7.31 21.28 -1.40
CA SER A 166 -8.37 20.34 -1.83
C SER A 166 -7.84 18.95 -2.20
N PRO A 167 -6.91 18.81 -3.17
CA PRO A 167 -6.38 17.50 -3.56
C PRO A 167 -5.44 16.90 -2.50
N THR A 168 -4.68 17.71 -1.75
CA THR A 168 -3.76 17.18 -0.73
C THR A 168 -4.53 16.62 0.47
N LEU A 169 -5.52 17.34 0.99
CA LEU A 169 -6.37 16.87 2.08
C LEU A 169 -7.16 15.63 1.66
N THR A 170 -7.74 15.63 0.46
CA THR A 170 -8.51 14.48 -0.03
C THR A 170 -7.63 13.25 -0.21
N ALA A 171 -6.45 13.39 -0.81
CA ALA A 171 -5.52 12.28 -0.98
C ALA A 171 -4.95 11.78 0.36
N ALA A 172 -4.64 12.68 1.29
CA ALA A 172 -4.20 12.32 2.65
C ALA A 172 -5.31 11.57 3.42
N LEU A 173 -6.55 12.03 3.33
CA LEU A 173 -7.70 11.37 3.95
C LEU A 173 -7.89 9.96 3.38
N LEU A 174 -7.83 9.79 2.06
CA LEU A 174 -7.95 8.48 1.41
C LEU A 174 -6.82 7.53 1.81
N TRP A 175 -5.60 8.05 1.91
CA TRP A 175 -4.47 7.28 2.41
C TRP A 175 -4.67 6.85 3.87
N LEU A 176 -5.14 7.74 4.74
CA LEU A 176 -5.47 7.39 6.13
C LEU A 176 -6.59 6.34 6.22
N VAL A 177 -7.63 6.45 5.39
CA VAL A 177 -8.70 5.45 5.30
C VAL A 177 -8.13 4.09 4.86
N ALA A 178 -7.24 4.07 3.88
CA ALA A 178 -6.58 2.85 3.42
C ALA A 178 -5.75 2.21 4.56
N GLN A 179 -4.96 3.00 5.28
CA GLN A 179 -4.19 2.53 6.45
C GLN A 179 -5.10 2.01 7.57
N LYS A 180 -6.22 2.69 7.85
CA LYS A 180 -7.19 2.24 8.87
C LYS A 180 -7.89 0.95 8.47
N ASN A 181 -8.15 0.74 7.19
CA ASN A 181 -8.72 -0.51 6.69
C ASN A 181 -7.73 -1.67 6.91
N GLU A 182 -6.45 -1.42 6.64
CA GLU A 182 -5.37 -2.38 6.87
C GLU A 182 -5.18 -2.71 8.37
N GLU A 183 -5.14 -1.70 9.24
CA GLU A 183 -5.09 -1.90 10.70
C GLU A 183 -6.30 -2.72 11.20
N SER A 184 -7.50 -2.39 10.73
CA SER A 184 -8.73 -3.10 11.07
C SER A 184 -8.65 -4.58 10.66
N ARG A 185 -8.12 -4.84 9.47
CA ARG A 185 -7.87 -6.20 8.97
C ARG A 185 -6.88 -6.95 9.85
N GLN A 186 -5.74 -6.36 10.19
CA GLN A 186 -4.72 -6.96 11.05
C GLN A 186 -5.28 -7.30 12.45
N ARG A 187 -6.06 -6.39 13.04
CA ARG A 187 -6.74 -6.63 14.33
C ARG A 187 -7.71 -7.80 14.28
N ARG A 188 -8.47 -7.94 13.19
CA ARG A 188 -9.35 -9.09 12.99
C ARG A 188 -8.55 -10.38 12.88
N MET A 189 -7.45 -10.39 12.15
CA MET A 189 -6.59 -11.58 12.06
C MET A 189 -5.97 -11.97 13.40
N ALA A 190 -5.54 -10.99 14.20
CA ALA A 190 -4.95 -11.24 15.52
C ALA A 190 -5.93 -11.86 16.54
N ARG A 191 -7.24 -11.57 16.43
CA ARG A 191 -8.28 -12.13 17.30
C ARG A 191 -8.70 -13.57 16.96
N HIS A 192 -8.25 -14.10 15.82
CA HIS A 192 -8.53 -15.46 15.37
C HIS A 192 -7.33 -16.42 15.54
N LYS A 193 -6.30 -15.99 16.27
CA LYS A 193 -5.23 -16.85 16.81
C LYS A 193 -5.48 -17.09 18.28
#